data_AF-A0AAV3FS63-F1
#
_entry.id   AF-A0AAV3FS63-F1
#
_cell.length_a   1.000
_cell.length_b   1.000
_cell.length_c   1.000
_cell.angle_alpha   90.00
_cell.angle_beta   90.00
_cell.angle_gamma   90.00
#
_symmetry.space_group_name_H-M   'P 1'
#
loop_
_entity.id
_entity.type
_entity.pdbx_description
1 polymer ?
#
loop_
_entity_poly.entity_id
_entity_poly.type
_entity_poly.pdbx_seq_one_letter_code
_entity_poly.pdbx_strand_id
1 'polypeptide(L)' 'MTHAHLTTNELVMIEASVEKDTSVLEIAQSLKRSRQTIHKVVTFLKQGHSAN' A
#
# COMPACT_ATOMS: atom_id res chain seq x y z
N MET A 1 1.33 -8.72 13.49
CA MET A 1 1.23 -8.97 12.03
C MET A 1 2.16 -8.02 11.30
N THR A 2 2.81 -8.49 10.24
CA THR A 2 4.06 -7.96 9.66
C THR A 2 3.86 -6.71 8.78
N HIS A 3 3.09 -5.74 9.26
CA HIS A 3 2.97 -4.39 8.71
C HIS A 3 3.27 -3.32 9.77
N ALA A 4 4.07 -3.65 10.79
CA ALA A 4 4.38 -2.81 11.96
C ALA A 4 5.04 -1.43 11.67
N HIS A 5 5.21 -1.08 10.40
CA HIS A 5 5.89 0.15 9.97
C HIS A 5 4.99 1.08 9.16
N LEU A 6 3.78 0.66 8.77
CA LEU A 6 2.80 1.49 8.09
C LEU A 6 1.71 1.92 9.06
N THR A 7 1.39 3.20 9.04
CA THR A 7 0.25 3.75 9.76
C THR A 7 -1.05 3.42 9.03
N THR A 8 -2.18 3.42 9.75
CA THR A 8 -3.50 3.25 9.14
C THR A 8 -3.76 4.26 8.02
N ASN A 9 -3.29 5.50 8.19
CA ASN A 9 -3.43 6.54 7.17
C ASN A 9 -2.67 6.18 5.88
N GLU A 10 -1.45 5.63 5.99
CA GLU A 10 -0.70 5.14 4.84
C GLU A 10 -1.41 3.96 4.17
N LEU A 11 -2.03 3.06 4.94
CA LEU A 11 -2.81 1.96 4.36
C LEU A 11 -4.01 2.46 3.56
N VAL A 12 -4.77 3.43 4.09
CA VAL A 12 -5.90 4.06 3.38
C VAL A 12 -5.44 4.75 2.09
N MET A 13 -4.29 5.44 2.12
CA MET A 13 -3.72 6.05 0.91
C MET A 13 -3.31 5.01 -0.13
N ILE A 14 -2.73 3.88 0.29
CA ILE A 14 -2.35 2.79 -0.62
C ILE A 14 -3.61 2.19 -1.25
N GLU A 15 -4.66 1.93 -0.47
CA GLU A 15 -5.93 1.39 -0.96
C GLU A 15 -6.57 2.30 -2.02
N ALA A 16 -6.72 3.59 -1.72
CA ALA A 16 -7.22 4.56 -2.70
C ALA A 16 -6.32 4.70 -3.95
N SER A 17 -5.02 4.47 -3.82
CA SER A 17 -4.09 4.48 -4.96
C SER A 17 -4.21 3.22 -5.83
N VAL A 18 -4.54 2.08 -5.24
CA VAL A 18 -4.83 0.83 -5.96
C VAL A 18 -6.12 0.95 -6.75
N GLU A 19 -7.17 1.55 -6.17
CA GLU A 19 -8.44 1.83 -6.88
C GLU A 19 -8.25 2.74 -8.10
N LYS A 20 -7.24 3.62 -8.06
CA LYS A 20 -6.88 4.54 -9.15
C LYS A 20 -5.85 3.96 -10.13
N ASP A 21 -5.50 2.68 -10.02
CA ASP A 21 -4.44 2.00 -10.79
C ASP A 21 -3.09 2.76 -10.76
N THR A 22 -2.78 3.43 -9.65
CA THR A 22 -1.52 4.15 -9.49
C THR A 22 -0.37 3.16 -9.35
N SER A 23 0.79 3.47 -9.94
CA SER A 23 1.91 2.53 -9.92
C SER A 23 2.51 2.39 -8.52
N VAL A 24 3.02 1.18 -8.20
CA VAL A 24 3.71 0.90 -6.92
C VAL A 24 4.89 1.84 -6.68
N LEU A 25 5.54 2.34 -7.75
CA LEU A 25 6.66 3.27 -7.65
C LEU A 25 6.21 4.64 -7.15
N GLU A 26 5.14 5.18 -7.74
CA GLU A 26 4.60 6.49 -7.38
C GLU A 26 4.09 6.49 -5.94
N ILE A 27 3.40 5.43 -5.52
CA ILE A 27 2.93 5.27 -4.14
C ILE A 27 4.12 5.22 -3.18
N ALA A 28 5.16 4.46 -3.51
CA ALA A 28 6.38 4.36 -2.68
C ALA A 28 7.10 5.69 -2.53
N GLN A 29 7.19 6.48 -3.62
CA GLN A 29 7.79 7.81 -3.61
C GLN A 29 6.96 8.79 -2.77
N SER A 30 5.64 8.81 -2.96
CA SER A 30 4.71 9.68 -2.22
C SER A 30 4.76 9.44 -0.71
N LEU A 31 4.76 8.16 -0.30
CA LEU A 31 4.79 7.77 1.11
C LEU A 31 6.20 7.71 1.70
N LYS A 32 7.24 7.98 0.90
CA LYS A 32 8.66 7.82 1.29
C LYS A 32 8.96 6.43 1.87
N ARG A 33 8.38 5.40 1.27
CA ARG A 33 8.51 4.00 1.69
C ARG A 33 9.28 3.18 0.67
N SER A 34 9.79 2.03 1.14
CA SER A 34 10.40 1.07 0.24
C SER A 34 9.36 0.52 -0.75
N ARG A 35 9.78 0.35 -2.01
CA ARG A 35 8.94 -0.24 -3.05
C ARG A 35 8.46 -1.65 -2.67
N GLN A 36 9.29 -2.41 -1.97
CA GLN A 36 8.96 -3.74 -1.48
C GLN A 36 7.83 -3.72 -0.45
N THR A 37 7.85 -2.74 0.46
CA THR A 37 6.79 -2.56 1.46
C THR A 37 5.45 -2.27 0.78
N ILE A 38 5.43 -1.33 -0.17
CA ILE A 38 4.22 -1.00 -0.92
C ILE A 38 3.74 -2.18 -1.76
N HIS A 39 4.65 -2.86 -2.46
CA HIS A 39 4.30 -4.02 -3.29
C HIS A 39 3.59 -5.11 -2.50
N LYS A 40 4.06 -5.41 -1.27
CA LYS A 40 3.41 -6.40 -0.39
C LYS A 40 1.98 -6.01 -0.05
N VAL A 41 1.74 -4.75 0.32
CA VAL A 41 0.39 -4.26 0.66
C VAL A 41 -0.51 -4.22 -0.57
N VAL A 42 -0.03 -3.70 -1.70
CA VAL A 42 -0.80 -3.69 -2.96
C VAL A 42 -1.18 -5.10 -3.39
N THR A 43 -0.24 -6.05 -3.29
CA THR A 43 -0.52 -7.47 -3.60
C THR A 43 -1.57 -8.05 -2.66
N PHE A 44 -1.47 -7.75 -1.35
CA PHE A 44 -2.45 -8.17 -0.35
C PHE A 44 -3.85 -7.63 -0.65
N LEU A 45 -3.97 -6.33 -0.95
CA LEU A 45 -5.23 -5.68 -1.32
C LEU A 45 -5.82 -6.24 -2.61
N LYS A 46 -4.99 -6.44 -3.65
CA LYS A 46 -5.44 -7.03 -4.93
C LYS A 46 -5.91 -8.48 -4.82
N GLN A 47 -5.51 -9.21 -3.78
CA GLN A 47 -5.99 -10.57 -3.50
C GLN A 47 -7.40 -10.60 -2.87
N GLY A 48 -8.07 -9.45 -2.73
CA GLY A 48 -9.41 -9.36 -2.15
C GLY A 48 -9.42 -9.30 -0.62
N HIS A 49 -8.25 -9.12 0.00
CA HIS A 49 -8.17 -8.86 1.43
C HIS A 49 -8.29 -7.34 1.66
N SER A 50 -9.25 -6.92 2.49
CA SER A 50 -9.34 -5.53 2.94
C SER A 50 -8.38 -5.32 4.11
N ALA A 51 -7.74 -4.16 4.20
CA ALA A 51 -6.83 -3.80 5.29
C ALA A 51 -7.56 -3.35 6.59
N ASN A 52 -8.82 -3.80 6.77
CA ASN A 52 -9.70 -3.45 7.90
C ASN A 52 -9.36 -4.23 9.18
#